data_AF-A0A1A8LW96-F1
#
_entry.id   AF-A0A1A8LW96-F1
#
_cell.length_a   1.000
_cell.length_b   1.000
_cell.length_c   1.000
_cell.angle_alpha   90.00
_cell.angle_beta   90.00
_cell.angle_gamma   90.00
#
_symmetry.space_group_name_H-M   'P 1'
#
loop_
_entity.id
_entity.type
_entity.pdbx_description
1 polymer ?
#
loop_
_entity_poly.entity_id
_entity_poly.type
_entity_poly.pdbx_seq_one_letter_code
_entity_poly.pdbx_strand_id
1 'polypeptide(L)'
;TDSLKCVALASKNRSLADFEKALTTYKAELKDDPIISTHLTKLYDNLLEQNLIRVIEPFSRVQITHISSLIKLPKRDVERKLSQMILDQKFHGILDQGEGVLIIFDEPMVDKTYEAALETIQNMSKVVDSLYNKAKKLT
;
A
#
# COMPACT_ATOMS: atom_id res chain seq x y z
N THR A 1 19.78 -25.39 -4.07
CA THR A 1 20.81 -24.60 -3.38
C THR A 1 20.30 -24.25 -2.01
N ASP A 2 21.15 -24.28 -0.98
CA ASP A 2 20.73 -24.00 0.39
C ASP A 2 20.44 -22.52 0.63
N SER A 3 21.03 -21.63 -0.18
CA SER A 3 20.73 -20.19 -0.23
C SER A 3 19.24 -19.90 -0.45
N LEU A 4 18.62 -20.51 -1.47
CA LEU A 4 17.19 -20.33 -1.75
C LEU A 4 16.29 -20.91 -0.65
N LYS A 5 16.71 -22.00 0.01
CA LYS A 5 15.96 -22.57 1.14
C LYS A 5 15.94 -21.62 2.33
N CYS A 6 17.08 -21.01 2.67
CA CYS A 6 17.17 -20.03 3.75
C CYS A 6 16.29 -18.79 3.49
N VAL A 7 16.33 -18.26 2.27
CA VAL A 7 15.47 -17.13 1.86
C VAL A 7 13.98 -17.51 1.91
N ALA A 8 13.63 -18.69 1.43
CA ALA A 8 12.25 -19.18 1.47
C ALA A 8 11.75 -19.36 2.92
N LEU A 9 12.58 -19.89 3.81
CA LEU A 9 12.27 -20.02 5.24
C LEU A 9 12.11 -18.64 5.92
N ALA A 10 13.01 -17.70 5.65
CA ALA A 10 12.92 -16.34 6.18
C ALA A 10 11.64 -15.64 5.73
N SER A 11 11.29 -15.76 4.44
CA SER A 11 10.04 -15.24 3.87
C SER A 11 8.81 -15.89 4.51
N LYS A 12 8.81 -17.22 4.67
CA LYS A 12 7.72 -17.97 5.32
C LYS A 12 7.52 -17.54 6.78
N ASN A 13 8.62 -17.34 7.51
CA ASN A 13 8.59 -16.87 8.90
C ASN A 13 8.38 -15.35 9.03
N ARG A 14 8.28 -14.65 7.90
CA ARG A 14 8.16 -13.19 7.78
C ARG A 14 9.25 -12.41 8.52
N SER A 15 10.42 -13.01 8.67
CA SER A 15 11.54 -12.44 9.42
C SER A 15 12.44 -11.65 8.48
N LEU A 16 12.33 -10.32 8.51
CA LEU A 16 13.23 -9.42 7.77
C LEU A 16 14.69 -9.61 8.20
N ALA A 17 14.93 -9.85 9.49
CA ALA A 17 16.28 -10.08 10.02
C ALA A 17 16.92 -11.35 9.44
N ASP A 18 16.18 -12.46 9.36
CA ASP A 18 16.69 -13.70 8.77
C ASP A 18 16.89 -13.56 7.26
N PHE A 19 16.05 -12.76 6.61
CA PHE A 19 16.14 -12.47 5.19
C PHE A 19 17.43 -11.68 4.85
N GLU A 20 17.70 -10.61 5.60
CA GLU A 20 18.94 -9.83 5.46
C GLU A 20 20.19 -10.65 5.78
N LYS A 21 20.10 -11.52 6.80
CA LYS A 21 21.18 -12.45 7.13
C LYS A 21 21.44 -13.43 5.99
N ALA A 22 20.40 -13.99 5.38
CA ALA A 22 20.52 -14.90 4.25
C ALA A 22 21.14 -14.19 3.02
N LEU A 23 20.69 -12.97 2.71
CA LEU A 23 21.26 -12.16 1.62
C LEU A 23 22.74 -11.83 1.82
N THR A 24 23.14 -11.57 3.06
CA THR A 24 24.54 -11.25 3.39
C THR A 24 25.42 -12.50 3.34
N THR A 25 24.92 -13.63 3.83
CA THR A 25 25.67 -14.90 3.89
C THR A 25 25.90 -15.48 2.50
N TYR A 26 24.88 -15.46 1.64
CA TYR A 26 24.92 -16.03 0.28
C TYR A 26 25.06 -14.96 -0.80
N LYS A 27 25.76 -13.86 -0.49
CA LYS A 27 25.88 -12.69 -1.38
C LYS A 27 26.36 -13.05 -2.78
N ALA A 28 27.36 -13.94 -2.90
CA ALA A 28 27.91 -14.36 -4.19
C ALA A 28 26.90 -15.13 -5.07
N GLU A 29 25.94 -15.82 -4.46
CA GLU A 29 24.92 -16.58 -5.20
C GLU A 29 23.66 -15.75 -5.48
N LEU A 30 23.31 -14.84 -4.57
CA LEU A 30 22.03 -14.12 -4.59
C LEU A 30 22.13 -12.70 -5.15
N LYS A 31 23.30 -12.06 -5.05
CA LYS A 31 23.50 -10.67 -5.47
C LYS A 31 24.24 -10.55 -6.81
N ASP A 32 25.07 -11.52 -7.14
CA ASP A 32 25.88 -11.49 -8.37
C ASP A 32 25.05 -11.87 -9.61
N ASP A 33 23.90 -12.53 -9.43
CA ASP A 33 22.90 -12.75 -10.48
C ASP A 33 21.88 -11.58 -10.52
N PRO A 34 21.85 -10.77 -11.59
CA PRO A 34 20.93 -9.63 -11.71
C PRO A 34 19.44 -10.03 -11.70
N ILE A 35 19.10 -11.20 -12.25
CA ILE A 35 17.73 -11.68 -12.33
C ILE A 35 17.26 -12.04 -10.92
N ILE A 36 18.04 -12.88 -10.22
CA ILE A 36 17.73 -13.30 -8.85
C ILE A 36 17.65 -12.09 -7.92
N SER A 37 18.63 -11.18 -7.99
CA SER A 37 18.67 -9.96 -7.19
C SER A 37 17.41 -9.09 -7.36
N THR A 38 16.91 -8.97 -8.59
CA THR A 38 15.67 -8.22 -8.87
C THR A 38 14.45 -8.87 -8.22
N HIS A 39 14.33 -10.20 -8.29
CA HIS A 39 13.23 -10.93 -7.65
C HIS A 39 13.32 -10.86 -6.12
N LEU A 40 14.52 -10.93 -5.54
CA LEU A 40 14.72 -10.83 -4.09
C LEU A 40 14.40 -9.44 -3.55
N THR A 41 14.69 -8.39 -4.32
CA THR A 41 14.32 -7.01 -3.95
C THR A 41 12.80 -6.87 -3.86
N LYS A 42 12.06 -7.37 -4.86
CA LYS A 42 10.58 -7.41 -4.83
C LYS A 42 10.05 -8.20 -3.63
N LEU A 43 10.69 -9.34 -3.33
CA LEU A 43 10.30 -10.18 -2.19
C LEU A 43 10.52 -9.45 -0.86
N TYR A 44 11.65 -8.74 -0.71
CA TYR A 44 11.93 -7.90 0.45
C TYR A 44 10.88 -6.79 0.60
N ASP A 45 10.57 -6.09 -0.48
CA ASP A 45 9.59 -5.00 -0.47
C ASP A 45 8.21 -5.48 -0.03
N ASN A 46 7.75 -6.62 -0.55
CA ASN A 46 6.49 -7.24 -0.16
C ASN A 46 6.49 -7.66 1.31
N LEU A 47 7.59 -8.22 1.79
CA LEU A 47 7.71 -8.65 3.18
C LEU A 47 7.69 -7.46 4.15
N LEU A 48 8.39 -6.38 3.79
CA LEU A 48 8.39 -5.15 4.55
C LEU A 48 7.01 -4.51 4.60
N GLU A 49 6.29 -4.47 3.46
CA GLU A 49 4.92 -3.98 3.38
C GLU A 49 3.97 -4.76 4.31
N GLN A 50 4.00 -6.09 4.27
CA GLN A 50 3.17 -6.93 5.14
C GLN A 50 3.48 -6.73 6.63
N ASN A 51 4.76 -6.57 6.98
CA ASN A 51 5.17 -6.29 8.35
C ASN A 51 4.72 -4.90 8.80
N LEU A 52 4.80 -3.89 7.93
CA LEU A 52 4.30 -2.53 8.21
C LEU A 52 2.80 -2.54 8.47
N ILE A 53 1.99 -3.16 7.60
CA ILE A 53 0.52 -3.24 7.76
C ILE A 53 0.17 -3.82 9.12
N ARG A 54 0.78 -4.95 9.49
CA ARG A 54 0.53 -5.61 10.78
C ARG A 54 0.90 -4.74 11.97
N VAL A 55 2.00 -3.98 11.89
CA VAL A 55 2.46 -3.11 12.98
C VAL A 55 1.52 -1.93 13.15
N ILE A 56 0.97 -1.39 12.07
CA ILE A 56 0.14 -0.18 12.12
C ILE A 56 -1.35 -0.47 12.33
N GLU A 57 -1.84 -1.66 11.94
CA GLU A 57 -3.25 -2.09 12.05
C GLU A 57 -3.94 -1.80 13.40
N PRO A 58 -3.32 -2.03 14.58
CA PRO A 58 -4.02 -1.79 15.85
C PRO A 58 -4.09 -0.31 16.26
N PHE A 59 -3.54 0.62 15.48
CA PHE A 59 -3.43 2.03 15.84
C PHE A 59 -4.22 2.91 14.87
N SER A 60 -4.99 3.87 15.41
CA SER A 60 -5.54 4.98 14.61
C SER A 60 -4.55 6.15 14.47
N ARG A 61 -3.62 6.28 15.44
CA ARG A 61 -2.59 7.32 15.46
C ARG A 61 -1.33 6.79 16.16
N VAL A 62 -0.18 6.83 15.50
CA VAL A 62 1.08 6.27 16.03
C VAL A 62 2.31 7.06 15.59
N GLN A 63 3.28 7.24 16.50
CA GLN A 63 4.54 7.91 16.16
C GLN A 63 5.37 7.06 15.19
N ILE A 64 5.92 7.69 14.15
CA ILE A 64 6.78 7.00 13.16
C ILE A 64 8.05 6.44 13.84
N THR A 65 8.56 7.12 14.87
CA THR A 65 9.69 6.66 15.69
C THR A 65 9.39 5.32 16.39
N HIS A 66 8.14 5.12 16.83
CA HIS A 66 7.73 3.86 17.46
C HIS A 66 7.70 2.73 16.44
N ILE A 67 7.10 2.96 15.26
CA ILE A 67 7.09 1.99 14.15
C ILE A 67 8.52 1.62 13.73
N SER A 68 9.39 2.63 13.57
CA SER A 68 10.81 2.46 13.24
C SER A 68 11.55 1.58 14.24
N SER A 69 11.26 1.74 15.53
CA SER A 69 11.86 0.92 16.60
C SER A 69 11.39 -0.54 16.55
N LEU A 70 10.11 -0.78 16.23
CA LEU A 70 9.55 -2.13 16.11
C LEU A 70 10.10 -2.89 14.91
N ILE A 71 10.25 -2.21 13.77
CA ILE A 71 10.72 -2.81 12.51
C ILE A 71 12.25 -2.82 12.42
N LYS A 72 12.94 -2.05 13.28
CA LYS A 72 14.40 -1.89 13.31
C LYS A 72 14.98 -1.33 12.01
N LEU A 73 14.25 -0.39 11.41
CA LEU A 73 14.69 0.36 10.24
C LEU A 73 14.74 1.86 10.55
N PRO A 74 15.62 2.64 9.91
CA PRO A 74 15.68 4.08 10.11
C PRO A 74 14.34 4.77 9.85
N LYS A 75 14.00 5.78 10.66
CA LYS A 75 12.76 6.57 10.53
C LYS A 75 12.50 7.01 9.10
N ARG A 76 13.54 7.51 8.41
CA ARG A 76 13.46 8.00 7.03
C ARG A 76 13.03 6.91 6.03
N ASP A 77 13.51 5.69 6.19
CA ASP A 77 13.20 4.59 5.28
C ASP A 77 11.77 4.08 5.50
N VAL A 78 11.35 4.02 6.78
CA VAL A 78 9.97 3.68 7.17
C VAL A 78 8.99 4.73 6.66
N GLU A 79 9.30 6.01 6.82
CA GLU A 79 8.46 7.12 6.36
C GLU A 79 8.31 7.11 4.83
N ARG A 80 9.41 6.91 4.10
CA ARG A 80 9.37 6.74 2.64
C ARG A 80 8.50 5.55 2.24
N LYS A 81 8.64 4.40 2.90
CA LYS A 81 7.84 3.21 2.57
C LYS A 81 6.36 3.39 2.91
N LEU A 82 6.04 4.00 4.04
CA LEU A 82 4.65 4.34 4.40
C LEU A 82 4.04 5.32 3.38
N SER A 83 4.80 6.33 2.94
CA SER A 83 4.33 7.28 1.92
C SER A 83 4.00 6.58 0.60
N GLN A 84 4.85 5.63 0.17
CA GLN A 84 4.59 4.80 -1.00
C GLN A 84 3.33 3.93 -0.80
N MET A 85 3.16 3.28 0.36
CA MET A 85 1.99 2.43 0.62
C MET A 85 0.67 3.21 0.63
N ILE A 86 0.68 4.47 1.07
CA ILE A 86 -0.49 5.36 0.99
C ILE A 86 -0.79 5.70 -0.47
N LEU A 87 0.23 6.04 -1.28
CA LEU A 87 0.07 6.31 -2.71
C LEU A 87 -0.44 5.09 -3.49
N ASP A 88 0.03 3.89 -3.12
CA ASP A 88 -0.37 2.61 -3.70
C ASP A 88 -1.73 2.11 -3.16
N GLN A 89 -2.44 2.90 -2.35
CA GLN A 89 -3.74 2.58 -1.75
C GLN A 89 -3.76 1.26 -0.95
N LYS A 90 -2.65 0.93 -0.28
CA LYS A 90 -2.53 -0.27 0.55
C LYS A 90 -3.28 -0.16 1.88
N PHE A 91 -3.35 1.07 2.39
CA PHE A 91 -4.14 1.45 3.54
C PHE A 91 -4.47 2.94 3.44
N HIS A 92 -5.50 3.38 4.16
CA HIS A 92 -5.92 4.77 4.19
C HIS A 92 -5.26 5.50 5.36
N GLY A 93 -4.42 6.49 5.08
CA GLY A 93 -3.71 7.22 6.12
C GLY A 93 -3.04 8.48 5.60
N ILE A 94 -2.64 9.33 6.55
CA ILE A 94 -1.88 10.56 6.30
C ILE A 94 -0.64 10.56 7.21
N LEU A 95 0.48 11.01 6.64
CA LEU A 95 1.72 11.26 7.39
C LEU A 95 1.78 12.73 7.78
N ASP A 96 1.78 13.00 9.09
CA ASP A 96 2.09 14.31 9.64
C ASP A 96 3.60 14.38 9.94
N GLN A 97 4.34 15.06 9.07
CA GLN A 97 5.79 15.21 9.21
C GLN A 97 6.19 16.22 10.30
N GLY A 98 5.32 17.16 10.65
CA GLY A 98 5.58 18.15 11.70
C GLY A 98 5.60 17.50 13.07
N GLU A 99 4.56 16.71 13.37
CA GLU A 99 4.45 15.95 14.62
C GLU A 99 5.18 14.59 14.56
N GLY A 100 5.52 14.11 13.36
CA GLY A 100 6.19 12.83 13.14
C GLY A 100 5.29 11.62 13.41
N VAL A 101 4.01 11.73 13.02
CA VAL A 101 2.95 10.77 13.35
C VAL A 101 2.28 10.24 12.08
N LEU A 102 1.94 8.96 12.08
CA LEU A 102 1.05 8.34 11.11
C LEU A 102 -0.37 8.34 11.69
N ILE A 103 -1.32 8.85 10.91
CA ILE A 103 -2.77 8.82 11.21
C ILE A 103 -3.41 7.86 10.21
N ILE A 104 -4.15 6.88 10.69
CA ILE A 104 -4.81 5.85 9.89
C ILE A 104 -6.31 6.08 9.98
N PHE A 105 -6.97 5.99 8.83
CA PHE A 105 -8.40 6.14 8.70
C PHE A 105 -9.03 4.80 8.34
N ASP A 106 -10.24 4.59 8.83
CA ASP A 106 -11.08 3.52 8.31
C ASP A 106 -11.43 3.82 6.85
N GLU A 107 -11.61 2.77 6.07
CA GLU A 107 -12.04 2.92 4.68
C GLU A 107 -13.42 3.61 4.66
N PRO A 108 -13.54 4.76 3.95
CA PRO A 108 -14.81 5.46 3.93
C PRO A 108 -15.85 4.58 3.26
N MET A 109 -16.95 4.30 3.97
CA MET A 109 -18.11 3.66 3.36
C MET A 109 -18.63 4.55 2.23
N VAL A 110 -18.41 4.12 0.98
CA VAL A 110 -19.00 4.78 -0.18
C VAL A 110 -20.50 4.53 -0.13
N ASP A 111 -21.26 5.59 0.16
CA ASP A 111 -22.70 5.53 0.18
C ASP A 111 -23.24 5.46 -1.26
N LYS A 112 -23.74 4.27 -1.62
CA LYS A 112 -24.33 3.96 -2.93
C LYS A 112 -25.51 4.85 -3.28
N THR A 113 -26.15 5.47 -2.29
CA THR A 113 -27.23 6.43 -2.50
C THR A 113 -26.73 7.69 -3.20
N TYR A 114 -25.52 8.17 -2.92
CA TYR A 114 -24.95 9.32 -3.65
C TYR A 114 -24.69 9.00 -5.11
N GLU A 115 -24.14 7.83 -5.41
CA GLU A 115 -23.89 7.39 -6.78
C GLU A 115 -25.19 7.27 -7.58
N ALA A 116 -26.21 6.63 -6.99
CA ALA A 116 -27.53 6.51 -7.60
C ALA A 116 -28.22 7.88 -7.81
N ALA A 117 -28.05 8.82 -6.87
CA ALA A 117 -28.58 10.18 -7.00
C ALA A 117 -27.91 10.94 -8.16
N LEU A 118 -26.58 10.84 -8.30
CA LEU A 118 -25.85 11.43 -9.41
C LEU A 118 -26.26 10.83 -10.76
N GLU A 119 -26.43 9.50 -10.83
CA GLU A 119 -26.92 8.83 -12.03
C GLU A 119 -28.32 9.31 -12.41
N THR A 120 -29.21 9.46 -11.41
CA THR A 120 -30.57 9.96 -11.60
C THR A 120 -30.54 11.38 -12.18
N ILE A 121 -29.68 12.27 -11.65
CA ILE A 121 -29.51 13.64 -12.17
C ILE A 121 -29.07 13.61 -13.65
N GLN A 122 -28.10 12.76 -13.99
CA GLN A 122 -27.65 12.62 -15.38
C GLN A 122 -28.76 12.09 -16.30
N ASN A 123 -29.54 11.12 -15.83
CA ASN A 123 -30.67 10.57 -16.58
C ASN A 123 -31.76 11.63 -16.81
N MET A 124 -32.02 12.51 -15.83
CA MET A 124 -32.93 13.64 -16.02
C MET A 124 -32.46 14.59 -17.12
N SER A 125 -31.17 14.90 -17.20
CA SER A 125 -30.61 15.72 -18.30
C SER A 125 -30.86 15.08 -19.67
N LYS A 126 -30.60 13.77 -19.81
CA LYS A 126 -30.83 13.03 -21.06
C LYS A 126 -32.31 13.04 -21.47
N VAL A 127 -33.21 12.97 -20.50
CA VAL A 127 -34.66 13.03 -20.76
C VAL A 127 -35.06 14.41 -21.26
N VAL A 128 -34.55 15.49 -20.66
CA VAL A 128 -34.79 16.87 -21.11
C VAL A 128 -34.30 17.06 -22.56
N ASP A 129 -33.09 16.61 -22.89
CA ASP A 129 -32.55 16.69 -24.25
C ASP A 129 -33.41 15.91 -25.26
N SER A 130 -33.86 14.71 -24.85
CA SER A 130 -34.74 13.87 -25.67
C SER A 130 -36.11 14.52 -25.90
N LEU A 131 -36.66 15.18 -24.89
CA LEU A 131 -37.92 15.94 -25.00
C LEU A 131 -37.76 17.12 -25.96
N TYR A 132 -36.68 17.88 -25.86
CA TYR A 132 -36.39 18.99 -26.77
C TYR A 132 -36.30 18.51 -28.23
N ASN A 133 -35.56 17.41 -28.47
CA ASN A 133 -35.43 16.81 -29.79
C ASN A 133 -36.77 16.29 -30.35
N LYS A 134 -37.65 15.75 -29.50
CA LYS A 134 -38.99 15.30 -29.91
C LYS A 134 -39.91 16.48 -30.22
N ALA A 135 -39.90 17.53 -29.40
CA ALA A 135 -40.70 18.73 -29.63
C ALA A 135 -40.32 19.41 -30.95
N LYS A 136 -39.02 19.54 -31.24
CA LYS A 136 -38.50 20.09 -32.50
C LYS A 136 -38.90 19.29 -33.75
N LYS A 137 -39.30 18.02 -33.63
CA LYS A 137 -39.79 17.22 -34.76
C LYS A 137 -41.29 17.44 -35.05
N LEU A 138 -42.02 18.03 -34.12
CA LEU A 138 -43.48 18.26 -34.21
C LEU A 138 -43.83 19.68 -34.68
N THR A 139 -42.87 20.60 -34.64
CA THR A 139 -42.93 21.98 -35.18
C THR A 139 -42.02 22.09 -36.38
#